data_AF-A0A3M1SS00-F1
#
_entry.id   AF-A0A3M1SS00-F1
#
_cell.length_a   1.000
_cell.length_b   1.000
_cell.length_c   1.000
_cell.angle_alpha   90.00
_cell.angle_beta   90.00
_cell.angle_gamma   90.00
#
_symmetry.space_group_name_H-M   'P 1'
#
loop_
_entity.id
_entity.type
_entity.pdbx_description
1 polymer ?
#
loop_
_entity_poly.entity_id
_entity_poly.type
_entity_poly.pdbx_seq_one_letter_code
_entity_poly.pdbx_strand_id
1 'polypeptide(L)'
;MGELRYESIVPLIASAREDGDLLVVGFCCPATGILCEGVGRLEKGRTLADVSSERGLMERLRRSLFGRVFLGGTRAAGSPRAQAGEAVLALCGRDGQSPYTDEERRAAALEAFQGVVRRFAWDERGQRWIAREGADALLTDFERQLEVAPVTQPRDRELLARMLTEVARADGRLTPKEWELLGKLIPGDLSSVDTNMERPPLTDEELSAASGGASRDTMLMLAWALALTDDRVEGEECARVEEFARALKIPSERAAELRRMAAGQLLEDAFLRAYPKRKPVPRVREVAYALGKRLGLSRGELEAAERDFKRRRGLD
;
A
#
# COMPACT_ATOMS: atom_id res chain seq x y z
N MET A 1 9.50 8.62 4.88
CA MET A 1 9.87 9.56 3.80
C MET A 1 11.13 9.07 3.12
N GLY A 2 11.07 8.83 1.80
CA GLY A 2 12.26 8.67 0.97
C GLY A 2 12.97 10.02 0.82
N GLU A 3 14.29 10.02 0.84
CA GLU A 3 15.07 11.21 0.52
C GLU A 3 14.78 11.61 -0.94
N LEU A 4 14.52 12.91 -1.17
CA LEU A 4 14.34 13.43 -2.51
C LEU A 4 15.69 13.41 -3.23
N ARG A 5 15.91 12.34 -4.01
CA ARG A 5 17.13 12.15 -4.82
C ARG A 5 16.78 12.07 -6.29
N TYR A 6 17.73 12.43 -7.16
CA TYR A 6 17.51 12.39 -8.61
C TYR A 6 17.06 11.00 -9.09
N GLU A 7 17.65 9.93 -8.54
CA GLU A 7 17.30 8.55 -8.89
C GLU A 7 15.83 8.21 -8.59
N SER A 8 15.22 8.88 -7.62
CA SER A 8 13.82 8.66 -7.25
C SER A 8 12.83 9.30 -8.23
N ILE A 9 13.23 10.37 -8.92
CA ILE A 9 12.38 11.12 -9.86
C ILE A 9 12.59 10.69 -11.32
N VAL A 10 13.73 10.06 -11.64
CA VAL A 10 14.04 9.56 -12.99
C VAL A 10 12.90 8.76 -13.63
N PRO A 11 12.24 7.81 -12.93
CA PRO A 11 11.15 7.04 -13.52
C PRO A 11 9.91 7.86 -13.88
N LEU A 12 9.83 9.10 -13.40
CA LEU A 12 8.72 10.02 -13.69
C LEU A 12 9.01 10.91 -14.89
N ILE A 13 10.27 11.09 -15.28
CA ILE A 13 10.63 12.05 -16.33
C ILE A 13 10.17 11.48 -17.68
N ALA A 14 9.12 12.09 -18.24
CA ALA A 14 8.54 11.75 -19.53
C ALA A 14 9.11 12.59 -20.67
N SER A 15 9.39 13.85 -20.40
CA SER A 15 10.02 14.79 -21.34
C SER A 15 10.92 15.76 -20.60
N ALA A 16 11.95 16.25 -21.27
CA ALA A 16 12.77 17.34 -20.82
C ALA A 16 13.18 18.19 -22.04
N ARG A 17 13.00 19.50 -21.93
CA ARG A 17 13.29 20.47 -22.98
C ARG A 17 14.04 21.65 -22.39
N GLU A 18 15.14 22.00 -23.02
CA GLU A 18 15.90 23.21 -22.70
C GLU A 18 15.26 24.41 -23.42
N ASP A 19 15.06 25.51 -22.68
CA ASP A 19 14.56 26.78 -23.19
C ASP A 19 15.43 27.90 -22.60
N GLY A 20 16.54 28.19 -23.27
CA GLY A 20 17.55 29.13 -22.79
C GLY A 20 18.26 28.62 -21.53
N ASP A 21 18.07 29.35 -20.42
CA ASP A 21 18.59 29.03 -19.09
C ASP A 21 17.58 28.23 -18.24
N LEU A 22 16.48 27.77 -18.84
CA LEU A 22 15.45 26.98 -18.18
C LEU A 22 15.43 25.54 -18.71
N LEU A 23 15.19 24.61 -17.81
CA LEU A 23 14.86 23.23 -18.10
C LEU A 23 13.38 23.00 -17.76
N VAL A 24 12.55 22.81 -18.79
CA VAL A 24 11.16 22.40 -18.63
C VAL A 24 11.10 20.88 -18.64
N VAL A 25 10.61 20.29 -17.54
CA VAL A 25 10.56 18.84 -17.35
C VAL A 25 9.10 18.40 -17.17
N GLY A 26 8.65 17.51 -18.05
CA GLY A 26 7.37 16.82 -17.91
C GLY A 26 7.53 15.57 -17.05
N PHE A 27 6.86 15.53 -15.90
CA PHE A 27 6.80 14.40 -14.99
C PHE A 27 5.49 13.63 -15.15
N CYS A 28 5.53 12.43 -15.73
CA CYS A 28 4.38 11.54 -15.83
C CYS A 28 4.43 10.50 -14.72
N CYS A 29 3.36 10.38 -13.93
CA CYS A 29 3.26 9.29 -12.95
C CYS A 29 2.98 7.96 -13.67
N PRO A 30 3.87 6.94 -13.57
CA PRO A 30 3.68 5.68 -14.29
C PRO A 30 2.42 4.91 -13.87
N ALA A 31 1.92 5.16 -12.65
CA ALA A 31 0.74 4.47 -12.13
C ALA A 31 -0.58 5.11 -12.58
N THR A 32 -0.61 6.43 -12.75
CA THR A 32 -1.85 7.18 -12.99
C THR A 32 -1.90 7.82 -14.38
N GLY A 33 -0.76 7.91 -15.08
CA GLY A 33 -0.64 8.63 -16.35
C GLY A 33 -0.72 10.16 -16.24
N ILE A 34 -0.84 10.70 -15.02
CA ILE A 34 -0.96 12.15 -14.81
C ILE A 34 0.38 12.82 -15.12
N LEU A 35 0.36 13.77 -16.06
CA LEU A 35 1.50 14.60 -16.45
C LEU A 35 1.50 15.92 -15.66
N CYS A 36 2.63 16.26 -15.05
CA CYS A 36 2.89 17.52 -14.37
C CYS A 36 4.14 18.15 -14.96
N GLU A 37 4.08 19.42 -15.38
CA GLU A 37 5.26 20.13 -15.86
C GLU A 37 5.88 20.95 -14.72
N GLY A 38 7.20 20.81 -14.55
CA GLY A 38 8.01 21.61 -13.66
C GLY A 38 9.07 22.38 -14.44
N VAL A 39 9.57 23.47 -13.87
CA VAL A 39 10.62 24.29 -14.47
C VAL A 39 11.75 24.44 -13.47
N GLY A 40 12.97 24.16 -13.90
CA GLY A 40 14.21 24.37 -13.13
C GLY A 40 15.18 25.25 -13.90
N ARG A 41 16.12 25.88 -13.20
CA ARG A 41 17.13 26.76 -13.80
C ARG A 41 18.42 26.01 -14.07
N LEU A 42 18.94 26.17 -15.28
CA LEU A 42 20.23 25.68 -15.72
C LEU A 42 21.31 26.72 -15.38
N GLU A 43 22.08 26.44 -14.34
CA GLU A 43 23.18 27.30 -13.88
C GLU A 43 24.50 26.56 -13.99
N LYS A 44 25.53 27.23 -14.54
CA LYS A 44 26.86 26.63 -14.69
C LYS A 44 27.52 26.41 -13.34
N GLY A 45 28.08 25.21 -13.14
CA GLY A 45 28.73 24.80 -11.89
C GLY A 45 27.76 24.42 -10.77
N ARG A 46 26.44 24.39 -11.02
CA ARG A 46 25.45 23.96 -10.02
C ARG A 46 25.42 22.44 -9.91
N THR A 47 25.50 21.93 -8.69
CA THR A 47 25.53 20.50 -8.41
C THR A 47 24.26 20.04 -7.71
N LEU A 48 24.05 18.71 -7.64
CA LEU A 48 22.93 18.12 -6.89
C LEU A 48 22.97 18.46 -5.40
N ALA A 49 24.16 18.69 -4.84
CA ALA A 49 24.34 19.03 -3.43
C ALA A 49 23.68 20.39 -3.11
N ASP A 50 23.78 21.35 -4.02
CA ASP A 50 23.24 22.71 -3.83
C ASP A 50 21.72 22.71 -3.70
N VAL A 51 21.03 21.92 -4.54
CA VAL A 51 19.57 21.77 -4.55
C VAL A 51 19.05 20.98 -3.34
N SER A 52 19.86 20.07 -2.79
CA SER A 52 19.51 19.27 -1.62
C SER A 52 19.61 20.03 -0.28
N SER A 53 20.26 21.20 -0.29
CA SER A 53 20.63 21.95 0.92
C SER A 53 19.56 22.93 1.45
N GLU A 54 18.43 23.11 0.74
CA GLU A 54 17.30 23.93 1.21
C GLU A 54 16.47 23.21 2.30
N ARG A 55 16.96 23.35 3.54
CA ARG A 55 16.45 22.79 4.82
C ARG A 55 15.06 23.29 5.28
N GLY A 56 14.15 23.71 4.40
CA GLY A 56 12.91 24.41 4.79
C GLY A 56 11.58 23.63 4.71
N LEU A 57 11.53 22.50 3.99
CA LEU A 57 10.26 21.84 3.63
C LEU A 57 9.90 20.62 4.50
N MET A 58 10.85 20.11 5.29
CA MET A 58 10.75 18.85 6.03
C MET A 58 9.96 18.93 7.36
N GLU A 59 9.79 20.11 7.97
CA GLU A 59 9.05 20.26 9.24
C GLU A 59 7.51 20.35 9.03
N ARG A 60 7.03 20.63 7.80
CA ARG A 60 5.58 20.84 7.53
C ARG A 60 4.84 19.63 6.95
N LEU A 61 5.51 18.50 6.74
CA LEU A 61 4.94 17.27 6.16
C LEU A 61 5.10 16.02 7.07
N ARG A 62 5.48 16.23 8.34
CA ARG A 62 5.82 15.18 9.33
C ARG A 62 4.61 14.47 9.98
N ARG A 63 3.38 14.73 9.51
CA ARG A 63 2.13 14.14 10.06
C ARG A 63 1.32 13.45 8.97
N SER A 64 1.63 12.19 8.63
CA SER A 64 0.83 11.29 7.77
C SER A 64 1.73 10.17 7.23
N LEU A 65 1.51 8.85 7.28
CA LEU A 65 0.46 7.90 7.66
C LEU A 65 1.18 6.52 7.76
N PHE A 66 0.58 5.49 8.37
CA PHE A 66 1.10 4.12 8.70
C PHE A 66 1.57 3.83 10.14
N GLY A 67 1.06 4.57 11.12
CA GLY A 67 0.97 4.12 12.52
C GLY A 67 -0.47 3.83 12.96
N ARG A 68 -1.39 3.52 12.04
CA ARG A 68 -2.81 3.89 12.20
C ARG A 68 -3.83 2.78 12.48
N VAL A 69 -3.47 1.50 12.46
CA VAL A 69 -4.44 0.47 12.88
C VAL A 69 -4.12 -0.04 14.29
N PHE A 70 -2.84 -0.29 14.66
CA PHE A 70 -2.58 -0.82 16.01
C PHE A 70 -1.21 -0.51 16.68
N LEU A 71 -0.06 -0.36 16.00
CA LEU A 71 1.22 -0.03 16.68
C LEU A 71 2.15 0.90 15.86
N GLY A 72 2.82 1.82 16.55
CA GLY A 72 3.90 2.66 16.03
C GLY A 72 5.13 1.84 15.67
N GLY A 73 5.72 2.12 14.51
CA GLY A 73 6.73 1.28 13.89
C GLY A 73 8.09 1.24 14.57
N THR A 74 8.72 0.07 14.50
CA THR A 74 10.18 -0.10 14.54
C THR A 74 10.66 -0.44 13.12
N ARG A 75 11.62 0.35 12.62
CA ARG A 75 12.32 0.10 11.35
C ARG A 75 13.52 -0.81 11.61
N ALA A 76 13.68 -1.86 10.80
CA ALA A 76 14.96 -2.49 10.52
C ALA A 76 15.24 -2.39 9.02
N ALA A 77 16.48 -2.03 8.71
CA ALA A 77 16.96 -1.52 7.44
C ALA A 77 17.29 -2.62 6.42
N GLY A 78 17.27 -2.25 5.13
CA GLY A 78 17.90 -3.01 4.06
C GLY A 78 17.27 -2.75 2.69
N SER A 79 17.72 -1.69 2.00
CA SER A 79 17.35 -1.44 0.60
C SER A 79 18.50 -1.87 -0.32
N PRO A 80 18.29 -2.73 -1.33
CA PRO A 80 19.26 -2.92 -2.39
C PRO A 80 19.11 -1.82 -3.45
N ARG A 81 20.26 -1.29 -3.89
CA ARG A 81 20.41 -0.34 -5.00
C ARG A 81 19.88 -0.93 -6.32
N ALA A 82 19.18 -0.12 -7.10
CA ALA A 82 18.91 -0.38 -8.52
C ALA A 82 19.54 0.73 -9.37
N GLN A 83 20.33 0.33 -10.38
CA GLN A 83 20.83 1.18 -11.45
C GLN A 83 19.76 1.31 -12.54
N ALA A 84 19.32 2.54 -12.83
CA ALA A 84 18.68 2.90 -14.10
C ALA A 84 18.56 4.44 -14.16
N GLY A 85 19.34 5.11 -15.01
CA GLY A 85 19.31 6.58 -15.12
C GLY A 85 19.87 7.20 -16.40
N GLU A 86 20.40 6.44 -17.36
CA GLU A 86 21.11 7.00 -18.53
C GLU A 86 20.24 7.30 -19.75
N ALA A 87 19.04 6.71 -19.89
CA ALA A 87 18.31 6.75 -21.16
C ALA A 87 17.50 8.05 -21.41
N VAL A 88 17.08 8.76 -20.37
CA VAL A 88 16.13 9.89 -20.52
C VAL A 88 16.83 11.21 -20.85
N LEU A 89 18.06 11.43 -20.36
CA LEU A 89 18.87 12.60 -20.72
C LEU A 89 19.41 12.54 -22.15
N ALA A 90 19.53 11.35 -22.74
CA ALA A 90 19.94 11.17 -24.13
C ALA A 90 18.92 11.73 -25.14
N LEU A 91 17.68 12.00 -24.72
CA LEU A 91 16.64 12.62 -25.56
C LEU A 91 16.74 14.15 -25.63
N CYS A 92 17.53 14.78 -24.76
CA CYS A 92 17.69 16.24 -24.71
C CYS A 92 18.77 16.78 -25.67
N GLY A 93 19.49 15.94 -26.42
CA GLY A 93 20.70 16.38 -27.12
C GLY A 93 21.01 15.64 -28.41
N ARG A 94 20.16 15.76 -29.45
CA ARG A 94 20.54 15.29 -30.79
C ARG A 94 21.00 16.33 -31.80
N ASP A 95 20.77 17.64 -31.62
CA ASP A 95 21.11 18.61 -32.68
C ASP A 95 21.80 19.92 -32.24
N GLY A 96 22.35 20.00 -31.03
CA GLY A 96 23.17 21.16 -30.63
C GLY A 96 23.96 20.87 -29.37
N GLN A 97 25.24 21.26 -29.35
CA GLN A 97 26.09 21.22 -28.16
C GLN A 97 25.51 22.15 -27.10
N SER A 98 24.57 21.66 -26.28
CA SER A 98 24.08 22.42 -25.15
C SER A 98 25.25 22.71 -24.19
N PRO A 99 25.38 23.96 -23.70
CA PRO A 99 26.53 24.40 -22.93
C PRO A 99 26.54 23.89 -21.49
N TYR A 100 25.53 23.11 -21.10
CA TYR A 100 25.32 22.60 -19.75
C TYR A 100 25.74 21.13 -19.62
N THR A 101 26.33 20.80 -18.48
CA THR A 101 26.73 19.43 -18.14
C THR A 101 25.53 18.59 -17.72
N ASP A 102 25.67 17.26 -17.78
CA ASP A 102 24.62 16.37 -17.30
C ASP A 102 24.31 16.55 -15.82
N GLU A 103 25.30 16.94 -15.01
CA GLU A 103 25.10 17.21 -13.59
C GLU A 103 24.22 18.45 -13.37
N GLU A 104 24.46 19.52 -14.13
CA GLU A 104 23.66 20.75 -14.10
C GLU A 104 22.21 20.47 -14.54
N ARG A 105 22.01 19.65 -15.57
CA ARG A 105 20.67 19.20 -15.99
C ARG A 105 19.97 18.38 -14.93
N ARG A 106 20.69 17.48 -14.23
CA ARG A 106 20.12 16.69 -13.12
C ARG A 106 19.72 17.57 -11.95
N ALA A 107 20.52 18.58 -11.62
CA ALA A 107 20.20 19.57 -10.60
C ALA A 107 18.96 20.39 -10.97
N ALA A 108 18.89 20.89 -12.21
CA ALA A 108 17.73 21.62 -12.72
C ALA A 108 16.47 20.74 -12.75
N ALA A 109 16.57 19.46 -13.11
CA ALA A 109 15.44 18.54 -13.07
C ALA A 109 14.95 18.27 -11.64
N LEU A 110 15.86 18.18 -10.68
CA LEU A 110 15.51 18.03 -9.27
C LEU A 110 14.78 19.28 -8.74
N GLU A 111 15.26 20.48 -9.10
CA GLU A 111 14.60 21.75 -8.79
C GLU A 111 13.22 21.85 -9.46
N ALA A 112 13.12 21.49 -10.74
CA ALA A 112 11.84 21.42 -11.46
C ALA A 112 10.84 20.52 -10.73
N PHE A 113 11.29 19.36 -10.23
CA PHE A 113 10.46 18.47 -9.45
C PHE A 113 10.07 19.05 -8.09
N GLN A 114 10.97 19.76 -7.41
CA GLN A 114 10.64 20.46 -6.15
C GLN A 114 9.49 21.47 -6.34
N GLY A 115 9.42 22.14 -7.49
CA GLY A 115 8.31 23.02 -7.85
C GLY A 115 6.95 22.32 -7.92
N VAL A 116 6.93 21.04 -8.35
CA VAL A 116 5.69 20.25 -8.50
C VAL A 116 5.50 19.18 -7.42
N VAL A 117 6.42 19.06 -6.44
CA VAL A 117 6.43 17.96 -5.45
C VAL A 117 5.12 17.84 -4.66
N ARG A 118 4.41 18.96 -4.46
CA ARG A 118 3.10 18.99 -3.79
C ARG A 118 2.02 18.19 -4.53
N ARG A 119 2.18 17.98 -5.84
CA ARG A 119 1.30 17.14 -6.67
C ARG A 119 1.65 15.65 -6.57
N PHE A 120 2.72 15.30 -5.87
CA PHE A 120 3.14 13.92 -5.67
C PHE A 120 3.11 13.53 -4.17
N ALA A 121 2.98 12.23 -3.92
CA ALA A 121 3.15 11.58 -2.64
C ALA A 121 4.19 10.46 -2.79
N TRP A 122 4.93 10.20 -1.72
CA TRP A 122 5.89 9.10 -1.69
C TRP A 122 5.18 7.81 -1.30
N ASP A 123 5.11 6.85 -2.22
CA ASP A 123 4.65 5.49 -1.97
C ASP A 123 5.78 4.71 -1.29
N GLU A 124 5.71 4.55 0.04
CA GLU A 124 6.72 3.82 0.81
C GLU A 124 6.82 2.33 0.42
N ARG A 125 5.76 1.74 -0.15
CA ARG A 125 5.77 0.32 -0.53
C ARG A 125 6.44 0.11 -1.88
N GLY A 126 6.12 0.98 -2.83
CA GLY A 126 6.76 1.01 -4.15
C GLY A 126 8.13 1.70 -4.17
N GLN A 127 8.51 2.38 -3.09
CA GLN A 127 9.69 3.24 -3.00
C GLN A 127 9.79 4.20 -4.19
N ARG A 128 8.67 4.88 -4.50
CA ARG A 128 8.53 5.73 -5.68
C ARG A 128 7.56 6.88 -5.43
N TRP A 129 7.63 7.90 -6.27
CA TRP A 129 6.64 8.98 -6.29
C TRP A 129 5.40 8.60 -7.09
N ILE A 130 4.24 8.99 -6.59
CA ILE A 130 2.93 8.80 -7.21
C ILE A 130 2.17 10.12 -7.22
N ALA A 131 1.38 10.39 -8.25
CA ALA A 131 0.56 11.61 -8.28
C ALA A 131 -0.49 11.55 -7.16
N ARG A 132 -0.65 12.63 -6.38
CA ARG A 132 -1.60 12.69 -5.26
C ARG A 132 -3.04 12.46 -5.69
N GLU A 133 -3.41 13.05 -6.82
CA GLU A 133 -4.77 12.95 -7.38
C GLU A 133 -5.17 11.51 -7.74
N GLY A 134 -4.19 10.62 -7.97
CA GLY A 134 -4.44 9.20 -8.17
C GLY A 134 -3.86 8.31 -7.07
N ALA A 135 -3.42 8.87 -5.94
CA ALA A 135 -2.92 8.08 -4.82
C ALA A 135 -4.01 7.15 -4.27
N ASP A 136 -5.25 7.64 -4.22
CA ASP A 136 -6.40 6.84 -3.80
C ASP A 136 -6.72 5.72 -4.79
N ALA A 137 -6.40 5.89 -6.09
CA ALA A 137 -6.58 4.84 -7.10
C ALA A 137 -5.55 3.70 -6.96
N LEU A 138 -4.49 3.93 -6.18
CA LEU A 138 -3.46 2.93 -5.88
C LEU A 138 -3.77 2.08 -4.66
N LEU A 139 -4.74 2.48 -3.85
CA LEU A 139 -5.21 1.68 -2.73
C LEU A 139 -6.08 0.54 -3.22
N THR A 140 -5.91 -0.64 -2.62
CA THR A 140 -6.93 -1.68 -2.72
C THR A 140 -8.20 -1.23 -2.01
N ASP A 141 -9.35 -1.83 -2.32
CA ASP A 141 -10.59 -1.50 -1.61
C ASP A 141 -10.48 -1.81 -0.11
N PHE A 142 -9.74 -2.86 0.24
CA PHE A 142 -9.39 -3.20 1.63
C PHE A 142 -8.65 -2.05 2.33
N GLU A 143 -7.65 -1.46 1.67
CA GLU A 143 -6.88 -0.34 2.22
C GLU A 143 -7.72 0.93 2.33
N ARG A 144 -8.52 1.21 1.30
CA ARG A 144 -9.45 2.34 1.30
C ARG A 144 -10.40 2.26 2.49
N GLN A 145 -10.95 1.08 2.79
CA GLN A 145 -11.82 0.87 3.94
C GLN A 145 -11.09 1.10 5.27
N LEU A 146 -9.84 0.64 5.41
CA LEU A 146 -9.02 0.91 6.59
C LEU A 146 -8.73 2.40 6.79
N GLU A 147 -8.55 3.16 5.70
CA GLU A 147 -8.31 4.60 5.77
C GLU A 147 -9.56 5.41 6.08
N VAL A 148 -10.70 5.05 5.47
CA VAL A 148 -11.98 5.75 5.62
C VAL A 148 -12.61 5.46 6.98
N ALA A 149 -12.54 4.23 7.46
CA ALA A 149 -13.22 3.79 8.67
C ALA A 149 -12.30 2.97 9.60
N PRO A 150 -11.22 3.56 10.13
CA PRO A 150 -10.34 2.87 11.07
C PRO A 150 -11.07 2.54 12.38
N VAL A 151 -10.70 1.42 13.00
CA VAL A 151 -11.22 1.01 14.31
C VAL A 151 -10.46 1.75 15.41
N THR A 152 -10.90 2.97 15.73
CA THR A 152 -10.18 3.86 16.67
C THR A 152 -10.65 3.77 18.11
N GLN A 153 -11.90 3.36 18.35
CA GLN A 153 -12.46 3.32 19.70
C GLN A 153 -11.83 2.18 20.51
N PRO A 154 -11.32 2.41 21.73
CA PRO A 154 -10.68 1.38 22.54
C PRO A 154 -11.52 0.13 22.74
N ARG A 155 -12.83 0.30 22.98
CA ARG A 155 -13.78 -0.82 23.12
C ARG A 155 -13.88 -1.66 21.85
N ASP A 156 -13.98 -1.03 20.68
CA ASP A 156 -14.08 -1.76 19.41
C ASP A 156 -12.76 -2.44 19.06
N ARG A 157 -11.63 -1.83 19.45
CA ARG A 157 -10.29 -2.41 19.32
C ARG A 157 -10.15 -3.69 20.13
N GLU A 158 -10.64 -3.71 21.37
CA GLU A 158 -10.70 -4.92 22.21
C GLU A 158 -11.66 -5.98 21.64
N LEU A 159 -12.84 -5.57 21.16
CA LEU A 159 -13.79 -6.47 20.51
C LEU A 159 -13.16 -7.11 19.26
N LEU A 160 -12.49 -6.33 18.43
CA LEU A 160 -11.80 -6.83 17.24
C LEU A 160 -10.69 -7.83 17.62
N ALA A 161 -9.88 -7.55 18.64
CA ALA A 161 -8.85 -8.48 19.10
C ALA A 161 -9.44 -9.84 19.52
N ARG A 162 -10.57 -9.83 20.23
CA ARG A 162 -11.31 -11.05 20.57
C ARG A 162 -11.89 -11.75 19.33
N MET A 163 -12.50 -11.00 18.41
CA MET A 163 -13.02 -11.56 17.15
C MET A 163 -11.93 -12.30 16.38
N LEU A 164 -10.76 -11.69 16.22
CA LEU A 164 -9.63 -12.31 15.51
C LEU A 164 -9.14 -13.58 16.23
N THR A 165 -9.11 -13.56 17.56
CA THR A 165 -8.70 -14.73 18.35
C THR A 165 -9.72 -15.87 18.25
N GLU A 166 -11.03 -15.56 18.26
CA GLU A 166 -12.09 -16.56 18.10
C GLU A 166 -12.17 -17.15 16.69
N VAL A 167 -11.89 -16.35 15.66
CA VAL A 167 -11.75 -16.84 14.29
C VAL A 167 -10.60 -17.84 14.20
N ALA A 168 -9.41 -17.46 14.65
CA ALA A 168 -8.24 -18.33 14.54
C ALA A 168 -8.35 -19.61 15.37
N ARG A 169 -9.18 -19.62 16.42
CA ARG A 169 -9.45 -20.79 17.27
C ARG A 169 -10.74 -21.51 16.89
N ALA A 170 -11.37 -21.18 15.76
CA ALA A 170 -12.68 -21.73 15.42
C ALA A 170 -12.65 -23.26 15.34
N ASP A 171 -11.56 -23.84 14.83
CA ASP A 171 -11.32 -25.29 14.72
C ASP A 171 -10.87 -25.97 16.03
N GLY A 172 -10.86 -25.21 17.13
CA GLY A 172 -10.45 -25.66 18.46
C GLY A 172 -8.94 -25.71 18.69
N ARG A 173 -8.12 -25.34 17.70
CA ARG A 173 -6.66 -25.27 17.81
C ARG A 173 -6.16 -23.91 17.33
N LEU A 174 -4.94 -23.57 17.72
CA LEU A 174 -4.25 -22.39 17.23
C LEU A 174 -2.84 -22.84 16.88
N THR A 175 -2.45 -22.75 15.62
CA THR A 175 -1.10 -23.14 15.21
C THR A 175 -0.09 -22.09 15.69
N PRO A 176 1.20 -22.45 15.88
CA PRO A 176 2.23 -21.47 16.24
C PRO A 176 2.33 -20.30 15.25
N LYS A 177 1.97 -20.52 13.97
CA LYS A 177 1.99 -19.50 12.93
C LYS A 177 0.82 -18.52 13.07
N GLU A 178 -0.39 -19.01 13.36
CA GLU A 178 -1.53 -18.13 13.68
C GLU A 178 -1.26 -17.35 14.96
N TRP A 179 -0.65 -17.99 15.98
CA TRP A 179 -0.30 -17.31 17.22
C TRP A 179 0.69 -16.15 16.95
N GLU A 180 1.74 -16.40 16.15
CA GLU A 180 2.68 -15.34 15.74
C GLU A 180 2.00 -14.24 14.93
N LEU A 181 1.07 -14.58 14.05
CA LEU A 181 0.30 -13.63 13.26
C LEU A 181 -0.59 -12.76 14.16
N LEU A 182 -1.35 -13.36 15.07
CA LEU A 182 -2.20 -12.66 16.04
C LEU A 182 -1.37 -11.74 16.95
N GLY A 183 -0.21 -12.20 17.43
CA GLY A 183 0.68 -11.37 18.24
C GLY A 183 1.24 -10.14 17.51
N LYS A 184 1.29 -10.17 16.16
CA LYS A 184 1.63 -8.99 15.34
C LYS A 184 0.43 -8.09 15.07
N LEU A 185 -0.77 -8.65 15.01
CA LEU A 185 -2.01 -7.93 14.70
C LEU A 185 -2.62 -7.25 15.93
N ILE A 186 -2.57 -7.90 17.09
CA ILE A 186 -3.14 -7.43 18.36
C ILE A 186 -2.04 -6.78 19.18
N PRO A 187 -2.13 -5.47 19.45
CA PRO A 187 -1.18 -4.82 20.34
C PRO A 187 -1.25 -5.34 21.76
N GLY A 188 -0.06 -5.46 22.36
CA GLY A 188 0.08 -5.90 23.73
C GLY A 188 -0.56 -4.96 24.76
N ASP A 189 -0.89 -3.71 24.42
CA ASP A 189 -1.61 -2.79 25.31
C ASP A 189 -3.11 -3.05 25.42
N LEU A 190 -3.70 -3.83 24.52
CA LEU A 190 -5.13 -4.18 24.57
C LEU A 190 -5.37 -5.49 25.30
N SER A 191 -4.66 -6.54 24.89
CA SER A 191 -4.82 -7.90 25.43
C SER A 191 -3.76 -8.81 24.83
N SER A 192 -3.27 -9.80 25.57
CA SER A 192 -2.51 -10.90 24.97
C SER A 192 -3.46 -11.88 24.28
N VAL A 193 -2.93 -12.64 23.32
CA VAL A 193 -3.66 -13.73 22.67
C VAL A 193 -4.17 -14.74 23.71
N ASP A 194 -3.33 -15.09 24.69
CA ASP A 194 -3.67 -16.01 25.77
C ASP A 194 -4.85 -15.50 26.62
N THR A 195 -4.84 -14.21 27.00
CA THR A 195 -5.94 -13.60 27.75
C THR A 195 -7.25 -13.63 26.94
N ASN A 196 -7.20 -13.43 25.62
CA ASN A 196 -8.41 -13.53 24.80
C ASN A 196 -8.91 -14.96 24.66
N MET A 197 -8.02 -15.96 24.62
CA MET A 197 -8.40 -17.38 24.53
C MET A 197 -9.08 -17.91 25.79
N GLU A 198 -8.76 -17.36 26.97
CA GLU A 198 -9.36 -17.75 28.24
C GLU A 198 -10.74 -17.12 28.48
N ARG A 199 -11.10 -16.09 27.71
CA ARG A 199 -12.40 -15.42 27.83
C ARG A 199 -13.53 -16.27 27.24
N PRO A 200 -14.77 -16.10 27.74
CA PRO A 200 -15.94 -16.66 27.08
C PRO A 200 -16.06 -16.15 25.63
N PRO A 201 -16.69 -16.94 24.74
CA PRO A 201 -17.02 -16.50 23.38
C PRO A 201 -17.81 -15.18 23.38
N LEU A 202 -17.57 -14.35 22.37
CA LEU A 202 -18.28 -13.10 22.15
C LEU A 202 -19.78 -13.36 22.00
N THR A 203 -20.59 -12.63 22.78
CA THR A 203 -22.05 -12.72 22.66
C THR A 203 -22.59 -11.75 21.61
N ASP A 204 -23.79 -12.03 21.12
CA ASP A 204 -24.51 -11.14 20.19
C ASP A 204 -24.71 -9.75 20.80
N GLU A 205 -24.98 -9.66 22.11
CA GLU A 205 -25.12 -8.38 22.81
C GLU A 205 -23.82 -7.58 22.81
N GLU A 206 -22.68 -8.23 23.08
CA GLU A 206 -21.36 -7.57 23.07
C GLU A 206 -21.04 -6.97 21.70
N LEU A 207 -21.23 -7.76 20.63
CA LEU A 207 -21.00 -7.35 19.25
C LEU A 207 -21.99 -6.27 18.79
N SER A 208 -23.27 -6.40 19.16
CA SER A 208 -24.29 -5.41 18.82
C SER A 208 -24.02 -4.04 19.45
N ALA A 209 -23.28 -4.01 20.55
CA ALA A 209 -22.89 -2.82 21.29
C ALA A 209 -21.55 -2.19 20.81
N ALA A 210 -20.91 -2.75 19.79
CA ALA A 210 -19.81 -2.10 19.07
C ALA A 210 -20.26 -0.74 18.51
N SER A 211 -19.35 0.20 18.26
CA SER A 211 -19.73 1.47 17.62
C SER A 211 -20.44 1.21 16.28
N GLY A 212 -21.45 2.02 15.97
CA GLY A 212 -22.18 1.89 14.70
C GLY A 212 -21.38 2.37 13.49
N GLY A 213 -21.90 2.09 12.30
CA GLY A 213 -21.36 2.60 11.03
C GLY A 213 -20.20 1.76 10.47
N ALA A 214 -19.36 2.42 9.66
CA ALA A 214 -18.34 1.76 8.84
C ALA A 214 -17.19 1.12 9.63
N SER A 215 -17.03 1.40 10.94
CA SER A 215 -16.04 0.70 11.75
C SER A 215 -16.36 -0.79 11.91
N ARG A 216 -17.66 -1.16 11.96
CA ARG A 216 -18.10 -2.56 12.00
C ARG A 216 -17.71 -3.30 10.73
N ASP A 217 -17.86 -2.64 9.59
CA ASP A 217 -17.42 -3.18 8.29
C ASP A 217 -15.93 -3.47 8.31
N THR A 218 -15.12 -2.56 8.83
CA THR A 218 -13.67 -2.75 8.97
C THR A 218 -13.33 -3.91 9.90
N MET A 219 -14.02 -4.04 11.04
CA MET A 219 -13.83 -5.17 11.96
C MET A 219 -14.15 -6.50 11.28
N LEU A 220 -15.27 -6.59 10.58
CA LEU A 220 -15.68 -7.80 9.88
C LEU A 220 -14.75 -8.12 8.70
N MET A 221 -14.32 -7.11 7.94
CA MET A 221 -13.36 -7.28 6.84
C MET A 221 -12.02 -7.83 7.32
N LEU A 222 -11.52 -7.35 8.47
CA LEU A 222 -10.29 -7.88 9.08
C LEU A 222 -10.47 -9.32 9.56
N ALA A 223 -11.63 -9.66 10.13
CA ALA A 223 -11.96 -11.03 10.50
C ALA A 223 -12.00 -11.96 9.28
N TRP A 224 -12.58 -11.51 8.15
CA TRP A 224 -12.51 -12.24 6.88
C TRP A 224 -11.09 -12.42 6.37
N ALA A 225 -10.24 -11.38 6.46
CA ALA A 225 -8.86 -11.48 6.01
C ALA A 225 -8.10 -12.59 6.77
N LEU A 226 -8.35 -12.72 8.08
CA LEU A 226 -7.79 -13.80 8.89
C LEU A 226 -8.39 -15.17 8.54
N ALA A 227 -9.72 -15.30 8.47
CA ALA A 227 -10.37 -16.57 8.13
C ALA A 227 -9.99 -17.10 6.73
N LEU A 228 -9.51 -16.23 5.83
CA LEU A 228 -9.10 -16.59 4.49
C LEU A 228 -7.59 -16.81 4.35
N THR A 229 -6.78 -16.58 5.40
CA THR A 229 -5.34 -16.89 5.34
C THR A 229 -5.07 -18.38 5.36
N ASP A 230 -5.99 -19.14 5.96
CA ASP A 230 -5.92 -20.58 5.97
C ASP A 230 -6.46 -21.13 4.66
N ASP A 231 -5.81 -22.17 4.16
CA ASP A 231 -6.07 -22.74 2.83
C ASP A 231 -7.45 -23.43 2.72
N ARG A 232 -8.32 -23.30 3.74
CA ARG A 232 -9.63 -23.96 3.90
C ARG A 232 -10.77 -22.93 3.98
N VAL A 233 -11.24 -22.50 2.81
CA VAL A 233 -12.27 -21.45 2.63
C VAL A 233 -13.69 -21.86 3.08
N GLU A 234 -13.93 -23.14 3.38
CA GLU A 234 -15.21 -23.68 3.85
C GLU A 234 -15.16 -24.15 5.32
N GLY A 235 -14.23 -23.62 6.10
CA GLY A 235 -13.99 -24.03 7.48
C GLY A 235 -14.89 -23.38 8.53
N GLU A 236 -14.75 -23.84 9.76
CA GLU A 236 -15.42 -23.31 10.96
C GLU A 236 -15.11 -21.82 11.18
N GLU A 237 -13.97 -21.34 10.71
CA GLU A 237 -13.58 -19.93 10.72
C GLU A 237 -14.55 -19.05 9.92
N CYS A 238 -14.92 -19.50 8.72
CA CYS A 238 -15.84 -18.75 7.86
C CYS A 238 -17.24 -18.71 8.48
N ALA A 239 -17.70 -19.83 9.05
CA ALA A 239 -18.96 -19.88 9.79
C ALA A 239 -18.96 -18.91 10.99
N ARG A 240 -17.84 -18.83 11.72
CA ARG A 240 -17.67 -17.88 12.83
C ARG A 240 -17.71 -16.42 12.36
N VAL A 241 -17.05 -16.08 11.25
CA VAL A 241 -17.11 -14.71 10.70
C VAL A 241 -18.54 -14.36 10.23
N GLU A 242 -19.28 -15.32 9.68
CA GLU A 242 -20.69 -15.12 9.30
C GLU A 242 -21.61 -14.90 10.52
N GLU A 243 -21.36 -15.57 11.64
CA GLU A 243 -22.01 -15.27 12.91
C GLU A 243 -21.74 -13.83 13.35
N PHE A 244 -20.48 -13.38 13.28
CA PHE A 244 -20.13 -12.00 13.60
C PHE A 244 -20.82 -11.00 12.68
N ALA A 245 -20.95 -11.28 11.38
CA ALA A 245 -21.69 -10.41 10.47
C ALA A 245 -23.15 -10.20 10.93
N ARG A 246 -23.83 -11.28 11.36
CA ARG A 246 -25.19 -11.21 11.88
C ARG A 246 -25.25 -10.42 13.19
N ALA A 247 -24.36 -10.71 14.14
CA ALA A 247 -24.32 -10.06 15.45
C ALA A 247 -23.98 -8.55 15.36
N LEU A 248 -23.09 -8.17 14.43
CA LEU A 248 -22.76 -6.77 14.10
C LEU A 248 -23.88 -6.06 13.32
N LYS A 249 -24.92 -6.80 12.91
CA LYS A 249 -26.05 -6.31 12.09
C LYS A 249 -25.61 -5.80 10.72
N ILE A 250 -24.62 -6.44 10.11
CA ILE A 250 -24.13 -6.13 8.76
C ILE A 250 -24.97 -6.91 7.75
N PRO A 251 -25.61 -6.24 6.75
CA PRO A 251 -26.38 -6.93 5.71
C PRO A 251 -25.54 -7.97 4.97
N SER A 252 -26.16 -9.08 4.55
CA SER A 252 -25.48 -10.19 3.87
C SER A 252 -24.75 -9.76 2.60
N GLU A 253 -25.34 -8.87 1.81
CA GLU A 253 -24.72 -8.32 0.60
C GLU A 253 -23.42 -7.55 0.92
N ARG A 254 -23.45 -6.73 1.98
CA ARG A 254 -22.29 -5.97 2.44
C ARG A 254 -21.23 -6.90 3.04
N ALA A 255 -21.63 -7.92 3.81
CA ALA A 255 -20.71 -8.92 4.33
C ALA A 255 -19.99 -9.68 3.20
N ALA A 256 -20.69 -10.02 2.12
CA ALA A 256 -20.10 -10.64 0.94
C ALA A 256 -19.13 -9.70 0.20
N GLU A 257 -19.41 -8.40 0.17
CA GLU A 257 -18.48 -7.39 -0.35
C GLU A 257 -17.20 -7.30 0.49
N LEU A 258 -17.32 -7.24 1.81
CA LEU A 258 -16.18 -7.18 2.73
C LEU A 258 -15.32 -8.45 2.63
N ARG A 259 -15.94 -9.61 2.44
CA ARG A 259 -15.24 -10.87 2.12
C ARG A 259 -14.44 -10.76 0.81
N ARG A 260 -15.03 -10.20 -0.26
CA ARG A 260 -14.34 -9.99 -1.54
C ARG A 260 -13.16 -9.03 -1.41
N MET A 261 -13.32 -7.94 -0.63
CA MET A 261 -12.23 -7.00 -0.37
C MET A 261 -11.06 -7.67 0.35
N ALA A 262 -11.35 -8.47 1.39
CA ALA A 262 -10.34 -9.26 2.10
C ALA A 262 -9.63 -10.27 1.18
N ALA A 263 -10.40 -11.02 0.39
CA ALA A 263 -9.84 -11.94 -0.61
C ALA A 263 -8.95 -11.23 -1.64
N GLY A 264 -9.37 -10.05 -2.11
CA GLY A 264 -8.60 -9.21 -3.02
C GLY A 264 -7.25 -8.77 -2.42
N GLN A 265 -7.21 -8.46 -1.12
CA GLN A 265 -5.96 -8.12 -0.43
C GLN A 265 -4.99 -9.31 -0.35
N LEU A 266 -5.49 -10.50 -0.01
CA LEU A 266 -4.65 -11.71 0.03
C LEU A 266 -4.08 -12.05 -1.36
N LEU A 267 -4.87 -11.82 -2.41
CA LEU A 267 -4.44 -11.99 -3.78
C LEU A 267 -3.40 -10.93 -4.19
N GLU A 268 -3.56 -9.67 -3.80
CA GLU A 268 -2.56 -8.61 -3.97
C GLU A 268 -1.21 -8.99 -3.34
N ASP A 269 -1.22 -9.52 -2.11
CA ASP A 269 -0.02 -10.00 -1.42
C ASP A 269 0.61 -11.22 -2.13
N ALA A 270 -0.21 -12.12 -2.67
CA ALA A 270 0.25 -13.24 -3.48
C ALA A 270 0.92 -12.77 -4.79
N PHE A 271 0.34 -11.78 -5.48
CA PHE A 271 0.94 -11.19 -6.67
C PHE A 271 2.23 -10.42 -6.35
N LEU A 272 2.32 -9.75 -5.20
CA LEU A 272 3.56 -9.10 -4.77
C LEU A 272 4.73 -10.09 -4.73
N ARG A 273 4.49 -11.32 -4.26
CA ARG A 273 5.47 -12.42 -4.27
C ARG A 273 5.71 -12.99 -5.66
N ALA A 274 4.71 -12.97 -6.53
CA ALA A 274 4.80 -13.48 -7.90
C ALA A 274 5.58 -12.55 -8.85
N TYR A 275 5.72 -11.26 -8.51
CA TYR A 275 6.40 -10.25 -9.32
C TYR A 275 7.64 -9.64 -8.63
N PRO A 276 8.60 -10.45 -8.15
CA PRO A 276 9.82 -9.92 -7.55
C PRO A 276 10.58 -9.11 -8.60
N LYS A 277 11.03 -7.90 -8.21
CA LYS A 277 11.75 -6.99 -9.12
C LYS A 277 11.01 -6.74 -10.45
N ARG A 278 9.67 -6.66 -10.41
CA ARG A 278 8.82 -6.33 -11.57
C ARG A 278 8.77 -7.40 -12.67
N LYS A 279 9.27 -8.61 -12.43
CA LYS A 279 9.22 -9.72 -13.40
C LYS A 279 8.39 -10.88 -12.86
N PRO A 280 7.48 -11.47 -13.65
CA PRO A 280 6.68 -12.61 -13.19
C PRO A 280 7.57 -13.85 -12.98
N VAL A 281 7.36 -14.54 -11.86
CA VAL A 281 7.87 -15.91 -11.64
C VAL A 281 6.71 -16.87 -11.89
N PRO A 282 6.71 -17.63 -13.02
CA PRO A 282 5.53 -18.40 -13.45
C PRO A 282 4.95 -19.32 -12.38
N ARG A 283 5.81 -20.08 -11.67
CA ARG A 283 5.37 -20.99 -10.60
C ARG A 283 4.69 -20.26 -9.44
N VAL A 284 5.20 -19.10 -9.03
CA VAL A 284 4.61 -18.32 -7.93
C VAL A 284 3.32 -17.64 -8.37
N ARG A 285 3.25 -17.23 -9.63
CA ARG A 285 2.00 -16.73 -10.26
C ARG A 285 0.92 -17.82 -10.29
N GLU A 286 1.27 -19.05 -10.64
CA GLU A 286 0.32 -20.18 -10.60
C GLU A 286 -0.21 -20.43 -9.18
N VAL A 287 0.64 -20.31 -8.16
CA VAL A 287 0.21 -20.38 -6.75
C VAL A 287 -0.77 -19.26 -6.40
N ALA A 288 -0.53 -18.01 -6.86
CA ALA A 288 -1.47 -16.90 -6.66
C ALA A 288 -2.83 -17.15 -7.34
N TYR A 289 -2.83 -17.69 -8.55
CA TYR A 289 -4.06 -18.07 -9.26
C TYR A 289 -4.78 -19.24 -8.57
N ALA A 290 -4.05 -20.22 -8.05
CA ALA A 290 -4.62 -21.32 -7.28
C ALA A 290 -5.28 -20.82 -5.98
N LEU A 291 -4.62 -19.89 -5.28
CA LEU A 291 -5.19 -19.20 -4.12
C LEU A 291 -6.50 -18.50 -4.50
N GLY A 292 -6.49 -17.68 -5.53
CA GLY A 292 -7.67 -16.94 -5.94
C GLY A 292 -8.85 -17.84 -6.35
N LYS A 293 -8.60 -18.98 -7.00
CA LYS A 293 -9.64 -20.00 -7.26
C LYS A 293 -10.22 -20.57 -5.97
N ARG A 294 -9.39 -20.87 -4.97
CA ARG A 294 -9.85 -21.35 -3.65
C ARG A 294 -10.70 -20.29 -2.94
N LEU A 295 -10.35 -19.01 -3.09
CA LEU A 295 -11.14 -17.88 -2.60
C LEU A 295 -12.48 -17.68 -3.34
N GLY A 296 -12.80 -18.53 -4.32
CA GLY A 296 -14.05 -18.50 -5.07
C GLY A 296 -14.05 -17.53 -6.26
N LEU A 297 -12.89 -16.99 -6.65
CA LEU A 297 -12.80 -16.07 -7.80
C LEU A 297 -12.78 -16.85 -9.11
N SER A 298 -13.58 -16.38 -10.07
CA SER A 298 -13.55 -16.85 -11.45
C SER A 298 -12.24 -16.47 -12.14
N ARG A 299 -11.93 -17.14 -13.26
CA ARG A 299 -10.75 -16.82 -14.06
C ARG A 299 -10.73 -15.35 -14.53
N GLY A 300 -11.89 -14.82 -14.94
CA GLY A 300 -11.99 -13.42 -15.39
C GLY A 300 -11.69 -12.43 -14.26
N GLU A 301 -12.19 -12.70 -13.05
CA GLU A 301 -11.89 -11.89 -11.86
C GLU A 301 -10.40 -11.94 -11.49
N LEU A 302 -9.74 -13.10 -11.62
CA LEU A 302 -8.30 -13.22 -11.38
C LEU A 302 -7.46 -12.43 -12.39
N GLU A 303 -7.82 -12.51 -13.67
CA GLU A 303 -7.14 -11.76 -14.73
C GLU A 303 -7.36 -10.25 -14.56
N ALA A 304 -8.55 -9.82 -14.13
CA ALA A 304 -8.82 -8.43 -13.78
C ALA A 304 -8.02 -7.98 -12.55
N ALA A 305 -8.00 -8.77 -11.47
CA ALA A 305 -7.24 -8.47 -10.26
C ALA A 305 -5.72 -8.37 -10.53
N GLU A 306 -5.18 -9.25 -11.37
CA GLU A 306 -3.78 -9.18 -11.78
C GLU A 306 -3.47 -7.92 -12.60
N ARG A 307 -4.37 -7.53 -13.51
CA ARG A 307 -4.24 -6.28 -14.28
C ARG A 307 -4.28 -5.06 -13.37
N ASP A 308 -5.20 -5.04 -12.42
CA ASP A 308 -5.29 -3.97 -11.43
C ASP A 308 -4.05 -3.91 -10.55
N PHE A 309 -3.53 -5.06 -10.11
CA PHE A 309 -2.24 -5.16 -9.42
C PHE A 309 -1.11 -4.57 -10.27
N LYS A 310 -0.99 -4.96 -11.54
CA LYS A 310 0.06 -4.46 -12.44
C LYS A 310 -0.05 -2.96 -12.66
N ARG A 311 -1.25 -2.44 -12.92
CA ARG A 311 -1.51 -1.00 -13.04
C ARG A 311 -1.09 -0.29 -11.76
N ARG A 312 -1.56 -0.76 -10.59
CA ARG A 312 -1.20 -0.20 -9.29
C ARG A 312 0.31 -0.21 -9.08
N ARG A 313 1.03 -1.24 -9.51
CA ARG A 313 2.49 -1.39 -9.35
C ARG A 313 3.31 -0.83 -10.53
N GLY A 314 2.67 -0.24 -11.53
CA GLY A 314 3.30 0.26 -12.77
C GLY A 314 4.12 -0.82 -13.47
N LEU A 315 3.55 -2.01 -13.63
CA LEU A 315 4.15 -3.18 -14.28
C LEU A 315 3.61 -3.45 -15.68
N ASP A 316 2.69 -2.60 -16.15
CA ASP A 316 2.15 -2.64 -17.50
C ASP A 316 3.13 -2.08 -18.54
#